data_AF-A0A2D0NHX3-F1
#
_entry.id   AF-A0A2D0NHX3-F1
#
_cell.length_a   1.000
_cell.length_b   1.000
_cell.length_c   1.000
_cell.angle_alpha   90.00
_cell.angle_beta   90.00
_cell.angle_gamma   90.00
#
_symmetry.space_group_name_H-M   'P 1'
#
loop_
_entity.id
_entity.type
_entity.pdbx_description
1 polymer ?
#
loop_
_entity_poly.entity_id
_entity_poly.type
_entity_poly.pdbx_seq_one_letter_code
_entity_poly.pdbx_strand_id
1 'polypeptide(L)'
;MLYFRDPGWKKAIAYFFVLQLLFLSTGCFHEFYKANPSNVTSFQQMVRSAEIEQERYCVIHYQGKAMHVDQLSINGGDLEGVLSELPADRARMVAQEQEFLKTVEKLRGRRYRPTEKFVLQDIHLYLNDQVPVLFAAGKLSLPTSAIEKVYVYGKDQVATSVSHIGGALAISIPVAVGVVLATGGLDMGFNFNMAAIR
;
A
#
# COMPACT_ATOMS: atom_id res chain seq x y z
N MET A 1 -11.92 -9.61 60.40
CA MET A 1 -11.31 -9.87 59.07
C MET A 1 -12.45 -10.04 58.08
N LEU A 2 -12.78 -9.00 57.30
CA LEU A 2 -13.79 -9.10 56.25
C LEU A 2 -13.09 -9.51 54.95
N TYR A 3 -13.32 -10.75 54.53
CA TYR A 3 -12.88 -11.27 53.25
C TYR A 3 -13.66 -10.55 52.14
N PHE A 4 -13.04 -9.58 51.47
CA PHE A 4 -13.59 -9.03 50.23
C PHE A 4 -13.56 -10.13 49.18
N ARG A 5 -14.72 -10.73 48.92
CA ARG A 5 -14.96 -11.68 47.84
C ARG A 5 -14.69 -10.96 46.53
N ASP A 6 -13.53 -11.22 45.94
CA ASP A 6 -13.10 -10.59 44.71
C ASP A 6 -14.13 -10.90 43.60
N PRO A 7 -14.84 -9.91 43.07
CA PRO A 7 -16.03 -10.17 42.30
C PRO A 7 -15.61 -10.61 40.88
N GLY A 8 -16.05 -11.80 40.47
CA GLY A 8 -15.58 -12.48 39.25
C GLY A 8 -15.69 -11.67 37.95
N TRP A 9 -16.50 -10.61 37.93
CA TRP A 9 -16.60 -9.68 36.81
C TRP A 9 -15.28 -8.95 36.50
N LYS A 10 -14.42 -8.68 37.50
CA LYS A 10 -13.10 -8.05 37.26
C LYS A 10 -12.20 -8.93 36.38
N LYS A 11 -12.22 -10.24 36.63
CA LYS A 11 -11.47 -11.22 35.84
C LYS A 11 -12.04 -11.31 34.42
N ALA A 12 -13.37 -11.31 34.28
CA ALA A 12 -14.02 -11.33 32.96
C ALA A 12 -13.66 -10.09 32.12
N ILE A 13 -13.64 -8.90 32.72
CA ILE A 13 -13.21 -7.66 32.05
C ILE A 13 -11.74 -7.75 31.62
N ALA A 14 -10.85 -8.21 32.50
CA ALA A 14 -9.44 -8.37 32.17
C ALA A 14 -9.24 -9.35 30.99
N TYR A 15 -9.92 -10.50 30.99
CA TYR A 15 -9.87 -11.45 29.88
C TYR A 15 -10.42 -10.88 28.58
N PHE A 16 -11.50 -10.09 28.63
CA PHE A 16 -12.04 -9.40 27.45
C PHE A 16 -11.02 -8.44 26.84
N PHE A 17 -10.30 -7.64 27.65
CA PHE A 17 -9.26 -6.74 27.16
C PHE A 17 -8.05 -7.48 26.60
N VAL A 18 -7.60 -8.56 27.25
CA VAL A 18 -6.52 -9.41 26.71
C VAL A 18 -6.93 -10.00 25.36
N LEU A 19 -8.16 -10.50 25.25
CA LEU A 19 -8.69 -11.04 24.00
C LEU A 19 -8.77 -9.97 22.91
N GLN A 20 -9.25 -8.77 23.23
CA GLN A 20 -9.29 -7.63 22.30
C GLN A 20 -7.89 -7.25 21.82
N LEU A 21 -6.90 -7.24 22.72
CA LEU A 21 -5.51 -6.93 22.40
C LEU A 21 -4.89 -7.99 21.48
N LEU A 22 -5.18 -9.28 21.72
CA LEU A 22 -4.79 -10.37 20.84
C LEU A 22 -5.42 -10.23 19.44
N PHE A 23 -6.74 -9.99 19.35
CA PHE A 23 -7.41 -9.80 18.05
C PHE A 23 -6.82 -8.61 17.28
N LEU A 24 -6.59 -7.48 17.95
CA LEU A 24 -6.04 -6.29 17.30
C LEU A 24 -4.57 -6.48 16.90
N SER A 25 -3.79 -7.28 17.64
CA SER A 25 -2.40 -7.58 17.27
C SER A 25 -2.25 -8.37 15.96
N THR A 26 -3.30 -9.09 15.54
CA THR A 26 -3.26 -9.91 14.31
C THR A 26 -3.54 -9.15 13.02
N GLY A 27 -3.98 -7.88 13.06
CA GLY A 27 -4.62 -7.24 11.89
C GLY A 27 -4.20 -5.82 11.49
N CYS A 28 -3.32 -5.13 12.21
CA CYS A 28 -3.33 -3.65 12.14
C CYS A 28 -2.31 -2.94 11.22
N PHE A 29 -1.39 -3.64 10.55
CA PHE A 29 -0.37 -2.98 9.72
C PHE A 29 -0.51 -3.35 8.25
N HIS A 30 -1.36 -2.60 7.56
CA HIS A 30 -1.42 -2.66 6.11
C HIS A 30 -0.42 -1.69 5.51
N GLU A 31 0.38 -2.17 4.56
CA GLU A 31 1.21 -1.32 3.73
C GLU A 31 0.46 -0.95 2.46
N PHE A 32 0.63 0.30 2.03
CA PHE A 32 -0.07 0.82 0.86
C PHE A 32 0.91 1.32 -0.20
N TYR A 33 0.56 1.13 -1.47
CA TYR A 33 1.31 1.61 -2.63
C TYR A 33 0.40 2.45 -3.52
N LYS A 34 0.98 3.36 -4.30
CA LYS A 34 0.26 4.16 -5.28
C LYS A 34 1.07 4.30 -6.56
N ALA A 35 0.35 4.42 -7.67
CA ALA A 35 0.92 4.81 -8.95
C ALA A 35 1.07 6.33 -8.98
N ASN A 36 2.31 6.82 -9.14
CA ASN A 36 2.56 8.24 -9.29
C ASN A 36 2.75 8.53 -10.78
N PRO A 37 1.94 9.40 -11.39
CA PRO A 37 2.17 9.81 -12.76
C PRO A 37 3.53 10.51 -12.85
N SER A 38 4.33 10.09 -13.83
CA SER A 38 5.61 10.71 -14.16
C SER A 38 5.57 11.19 -15.61
N ASN A 39 6.41 12.17 -15.93
CA ASN A 39 6.56 12.63 -17.31
C ASN A 39 7.67 11.81 -18.01
N VAL A 40 7.62 11.78 -19.34
CA VAL A 40 8.58 11.01 -20.15
C VAL A 40 10.01 11.50 -19.93
N THR A 41 10.25 12.81 -19.79
CA THR A 41 11.58 13.38 -19.57
C THR A 41 12.23 12.89 -18.28
N SER A 42 11.48 12.86 -17.17
CA SER A 42 11.93 12.33 -15.88
C SER A 42 12.20 10.83 -15.97
N PHE A 43 11.38 10.08 -16.72
CA PHE A 43 11.66 8.68 -17.01
C PHE A 43 12.97 8.51 -17.79
N GLN A 44 13.19 9.28 -18.84
CA GLN A 44 14.44 9.23 -19.62
C GLN A 44 15.65 9.54 -18.76
N GLN A 45 15.52 10.47 -17.82
CA GLN A 45 16.58 10.77 -16.86
C GLN A 45 16.87 9.58 -15.93
N MET A 46 15.84 8.88 -15.44
CA MET A 46 16.00 7.66 -14.63
C MET A 46 16.69 6.53 -15.40
N VAL A 47 16.38 6.36 -16.70
CA VAL A 47 17.07 5.38 -17.56
C VAL A 47 18.55 5.76 -17.69
N ARG A 48 18.84 7.02 -17.99
CA ARG A 48 20.22 7.51 -18.21
C ARG A 48 21.07 7.53 -16.95
N SER A 49 20.47 7.71 -15.77
CA SER A 49 21.19 7.65 -14.50
C SER A 49 21.51 6.24 -14.02
N ALA A 50 21.10 5.21 -14.78
CA ALA A 50 21.17 3.80 -14.38
C ALA A 50 20.42 3.47 -13.09
N GLU A 51 19.53 4.36 -12.62
CA GLU A 51 18.66 4.11 -11.46
C GLU A 51 17.70 2.95 -11.74
N ILE A 52 17.38 2.73 -13.02
CA ILE A 52 16.50 1.64 -13.44
C ILE A 52 17.20 0.28 -13.37
N GLU A 53 18.47 0.18 -13.76
CA GLU A 53 19.19 -1.11 -13.85
C GLU A 53 19.41 -1.77 -12.48
N GLN A 54 19.45 -0.98 -11.40
CA GLN A 54 19.79 -1.50 -10.07
C GLN A 54 18.57 -1.83 -9.21
N GLU A 55 17.45 -1.13 -9.39
CA GLU A 55 16.36 -1.18 -8.40
C GLU A 55 14.95 -1.19 -8.98
N ARG A 56 14.77 -1.09 -10.31
CA ARG A 56 13.45 -0.90 -10.92
C ARG A 56 13.09 -1.98 -11.93
N TYR A 57 11.80 -2.31 -11.97
CA TYR A 57 11.25 -3.29 -12.88
C TYR A 57 10.32 -2.61 -13.88
N CYS A 58 10.68 -2.62 -15.16
CA CYS A 58 9.89 -1.93 -16.18
C CYS A 58 8.88 -2.85 -16.85
N VAL A 59 7.63 -2.40 -16.91
CA VAL A 59 6.51 -3.08 -17.57
C VAL A 59 5.96 -2.17 -18.66
N ILE A 60 5.89 -2.67 -19.89
CA ILE A 60 5.25 -1.99 -21.01
C ILE A 60 3.85 -2.54 -21.20
N HIS A 61 2.88 -1.63 -21.34
CA HIS A 61 1.51 -1.90 -21.73
C HIS A 61 1.28 -1.43 -23.17
N TYR A 62 0.90 -2.35 -24.05
CA TYR A 62 0.61 -2.07 -25.46
C TYR A 62 -0.44 -3.03 -25.99
N GLN A 63 -1.48 -2.51 -26.65
CA GLN A 63 -2.59 -3.30 -27.22
C GLN A 63 -3.19 -4.32 -26.24
N GLY A 64 -3.38 -3.90 -24.99
CA GLY A 64 -3.91 -4.73 -23.91
C GLY A 64 -2.97 -5.79 -23.35
N LYS A 65 -1.75 -5.92 -23.89
CA LYS A 65 -0.73 -6.83 -23.37
C LYS A 65 0.25 -6.08 -22.46
N ALA A 66 0.75 -6.78 -21.45
CA ALA A 66 1.81 -6.29 -20.58
C ALA A 66 3.04 -7.18 -20.70
N MET A 67 4.22 -6.57 -20.85
CA MET A 67 5.49 -7.27 -21.05
C MET A 67 6.58 -6.63 -20.20
N HIS A 68 7.56 -7.42 -19.78
CA HIS A 68 8.74 -6.90 -19.10
C HIS A 68 9.77 -6.43 -20.12
N VAL A 69 10.46 -5.33 -19.80
CA VAL A 69 11.62 -4.87 -20.54
C VAL A 69 12.85 -4.93 -19.65
N ASP A 70 13.82 -5.72 -20.08
CA ASP A 70 15.15 -5.81 -19.51
C ASP A 70 16.15 -4.96 -20.32
N GLN A 71 17.29 -4.62 -19.74
CA GLN A 71 18.39 -3.90 -20.39
C GLN A 71 17.94 -2.61 -21.09
N LEU A 72 17.17 -1.80 -20.37
CA LEU A 72 16.64 -0.54 -20.87
C LEU A 72 17.75 0.47 -21.15
N SER A 73 17.77 0.99 -22.37
CA SER A 73 18.69 2.06 -22.76
C SER A 73 17.98 3.07 -23.65
N ILE A 74 18.55 4.28 -23.75
CA ILE A 74 18.06 5.31 -24.66
C ILE A 74 19.15 5.63 -25.66
N ASN A 75 18.86 5.41 -26.93
CA ASN A 75 19.78 5.64 -28.04
C ASN A 75 19.09 6.43 -29.14
N GLY A 76 19.65 7.57 -29.55
CA GLY A 76 19.07 8.39 -30.62
C GLY A 76 17.67 8.96 -30.34
N GLY A 77 17.17 8.92 -29.09
CA GLY A 77 15.79 9.31 -28.75
C GLY A 77 14.79 8.13 -28.74
N ASP A 78 15.25 6.95 -29.09
CA ASP A 78 14.52 5.69 -29.00
C ASP A 78 14.84 4.99 -27.69
N LEU A 79 13.83 4.34 -27.13
CA LEU A 79 13.93 3.45 -25.99
C LEU A 79 14.18 2.04 -26.53
N GLU A 80 15.34 1.50 -26.20
CA GLU A 80 15.77 0.15 -26.57
C GLU A 80 15.76 -0.77 -25.36
N GLY A 81 15.57 -2.08 -25.59
CA GLY A 81 15.64 -3.08 -24.53
C GLY A 81 15.33 -4.49 -25.02
N VAL A 82 15.28 -5.45 -24.10
CA VAL A 82 14.94 -6.85 -24.36
C VAL A 82 13.60 -7.16 -23.73
N LEU A 83 12.63 -7.58 -24.54
CA LEU A 83 11.34 -8.03 -24.07
C LEU A 83 11.40 -9.44 -23.52
N SER A 84 10.76 -9.61 -22.37
CA SER A 84 10.55 -10.91 -21.75
C SER A 84 9.14 -11.02 -21.16
N GLU A 85 8.71 -12.25 -20.90
CA GLU A 85 7.44 -12.49 -20.25
C GLU A 85 7.45 -12.01 -18.80
N LEU A 86 6.29 -11.56 -18.33
CA LEU A 86 6.12 -11.20 -16.93
C LEU A 86 6.15 -12.47 -16.06
N PRO A 87 6.91 -12.47 -14.96
CA PRO A 87 6.79 -13.44 -13.88
C PRO A 87 5.32 -13.59 -13.43
N ALA A 88 4.91 -14.80 -13.06
CA ALA A 88 3.51 -15.13 -12.79
C ALA A 88 2.88 -14.28 -11.68
N ASP A 89 3.65 -13.92 -10.65
CA ASP A 89 3.25 -13.03 -9.56
C ASP A 89 2.95 -11.61 -10.06
N ARG A 90 3.81 -11.06 -10.92
CA ARG A 90 3.64 -9.73 -11.54
C ARG A 90 2.51 -9.73 -12.57
N ALA A 91 2.41 -10.76 -13.39
CA ALA A 91 1.33 -10.92 -14.37
C ALA A 91 -0.06 -10.89 -13.70
N ARG A 92 -0.20 -11.56 -12.54
CA ARG A 92 -1.42 -11.53 -11.74
C ARG A 92 -1.75 -10.11 -11.24
N MET A 93 -0.76 -9.37 -10.75
CA MET A 93 -0.98 -8.00 -10.27
C MET A 93 -1.37 -7.05 -11.41
N VAL A 94 -0.71 -7.17 -12.56
CA VAL A 94 -1.03 -6.35 -13.73
C VAL A 94 -2.45 -6.62 -14.24
N ALA A 95 -2.87 -7.88 -14.29
CA ALA A 95 -4.23 -8.24 -14.68
C ALA A 95 -5.28 -7.60 -13.75
N GLN A 96 -5.03 -7.61 -12.44
CA GLN A 96 -5.88 -6.91 -11.47
C GLN A 96 -5.88 -5.40 -11.73
N GLU A 97 -4.72 -4.79 -11.96
CA GLU A 97 -4.59 -3.36 -12.22
C GLU A 97 -5.38 -2.87 -13.44
N GLN A 98 -5.33 -3.60 -14.55
CA GLN A 98 -6.04 -3.24 -15.78
C GLN A 98 -7.55 -3.17 -15.59
N GLU A 99 -8.13 -4.03 -14.74
CA GLU A 99 -9.54 -3.98 -14.40
C GLU A 99 -9.90 -2.68 -13.66
N PHE A 100 -9.04 -2.28 -12.72
CA PHE A 100 -9.27 -1.10 -11.89
C PHE A 100 -8.98 0.23 -12.58
N LEU A 101 -8.02 0.30 -13.53
CA LEU A 101 -7.76 1.54 -14.27
C LEU A 101 -8.95 1.96 -15.13
N LYS A 102 -9.82 1.02 -15.52
CA LYS A 102 -11.09 1.30 -16.19
C LYS A 102 -12.11 1.97 -15.26
N THR A 103 -11.99 1.75 -13.95
CA THR A 103 -12.81 2.41 -12.93
C THR A 103 -12.13 3.71 -12.51
N VAL A 104 -12.18 4.67 -13.44
CA VAL A 104 -11.67 6.04 -13.33
C VAL A 104 -12.02 6.62 -11.96
N GLU A 105 -11.01 6.84 -11.10
CA GLU A 105 -10.88 8.00 -10.18
C GLU A 105 -9.92 7.79 -9.00
N LYS A 106 -9.49 6.57 -8.68
CA LYS A 106 -8.73 6.36 -7.43
C LYS A 106 -7.38 5.70 -7.67
N LEU A 107 -6.39 6.54 -7.98
CA LEU A 107 -4.98 6.36 -7.58
C LEU A 107 -4.83 6.35 -6.03
N ARG A 108 -5.79 5.76 -5.32
CA ARG A 108 -5.73 5.62 -3.87
C ARG A 108 -4.72 4.54 -3.53
N GLY A 109 -4.07 4.71 -2.37
CA GLY A 109 -3.23 3.69 -1.78
C GLY A 109 -3.89 2.31 -1.84
N ARG A 110 -3.25 1.39 -2.53
CA ARG A 110 -3.63 -0.02 -2.61
C ARG A 110 -2.84 -0.81 -1.60
N ARG A 111 -3.48 -1.78 -0.96
CA ARG A 111 -2.78 -2.67 -0.04
C ARG A 111 -1.90 -3.63 -0.83
N TYR A 112 -0.68 -3.83 -0.35
CA TYR A 112 0.17 -4.92 -0.79
C TYR A 112 0.57 -5.77 0.41
N ARG A 113 0.79 -7.06 0.16
CA ARG A 113 1.33 -7.98 1.16
C ARG A 113 2.86 -7.85 1.21
N PRO A 114 3.51 -8.29 2.31
CA PRO A 114 4.98 -8.34 2.36
C PRO A 114 5.61 -9.12 1.20
N THR A 115 4.93 -10.16 0.70
CA THR A 115 5.36 -10.94 -0.47
C THR A 115 5.22 -10.19 -1.80
N GLU A 116 4.49 -9.08 -1.83
CA GLU A 116 4.19 -8.26 -3.02
C GLU A 116 4.99 -6.95 -3.00
N LYS A 117 6.01 -6.84 -2.14
CA LYS A 117 6.85 -5.63 -2.02
C LYS A 117 7.57 -5.25 -3.31
N PHE A 118 7.73 -6.21 -4.23
CA PHE A 118 8.28 -5.97 -5.56
C PHE A 118 7.50 -4.90 -6.34
N VAL A 119 6.20 -4.71 -6.08
CA VAL A 119 5.37 -3.70 -6.76
C VAL A 119 5.88 -2.27 -6.57
N LEU A 120 6.63 -2.02 -5.50
CA LEU A 120 7.19 -0.69 -5.20
C LEU A 120 8.33 -0.30 -6.15
N GLN A 121 8.85 -1.26 -6.91
CA GLN A 121 9.95 -1.08 -7.84
C GLN A 121 9.43 -0.91 -9.28
N ASP A 122 8.12 -0.98 -9.49
CA ASP A 122 7.57 -1.11 -10.83
C ASP A 122 7.41 0.24 -11.53
N ILE A 123 7.78 0.26 -12.80
CA ILE A 123 7.58 1.40 -13.70
C ILE A 123 6.70 0.90 -14.84
N HIS A 124 5.48 1.41 -14.94
CA HIS A 124 4.54 1.04 -15.98
C HIS A 124 4.54 2.11 -17.07
N LEU A 125 4.91 1.71 -18.28
CA LEU A 125 4.87 2.54 -19.48
C LEU A 125 3.64 2.15 -20.30
N TYR A 126 2.79 3.11 -20.61
CA TYR A 126 1.64 2.92 -21.48
C TYR A 126 1.95 3.55 -22.83
N LEU A 127 1.95 2.72 -23.86
CA LEU A 127 2.23 3.14 -25.22
C LEU A 127 0.95 3.51 -25.95
N ASN A 128 1.05 4.44 -26.91
CA ASN A 128 -0.06 4.77 -27.78
C ASN A 128 -0.32 3.61 -28.77
N ASP A 129 -1.51 3.02 -28.70
CA ASP A 129 -1.92 1.89 -29.55
C ASP A 129 -1.95 2.23 -31.05
N GLN A 130 -1.99 3.52 -31.41
CA GLN A 130 -1.99 3.99 -32.80
C GLN A 130 -0.60 3.97 -33.44
N VAL A 131 0.47 3.95 -32.64
CA VAL A 131 1.85 3.90 -33.16
C VAL A 131 2.23 2.43 -33.35
N PRO A 132 2.61 2.00 -34.56
CA PRO A 132 3.07 0.64 -34.78
C PRO A 132 4.42 0.45 -34.08
N VAL A 133 4.44 -0.42 -33.07
CA VAL A 133 5.68 -0.78 -32.36
C VAL A 133 6.22 -2.08 -32.95
N LEU A 134 7.48 -2.06 -33.37
CA LEU A 134 8.16 -3.23 -33.93
C LEU A 134 8.78 -4.03 -32.79
N PHE A 135 8.20 -5.19 -32.48
CA PHE A 135 8.79 -6.17 -31.57
C PHE A 135 9.52 -7.23 -32.40
N ALA A 136 10.80 -6.99 -32.70
CA ALA A 136 11.58 -7.90 -33.53
C ALA A 136 12.40 -8.85 -32.64
N ALA A 137 12.11 -10.16 -32.70
CA ALA A 137 12.90 -11.21 -32.05
C ALA A 137 13.18 -10.97 -30.54
N GLY A 138 12.19 -10.45 -29.80
CA GLY A 138 12.34 -10.15 -28.37
C GLY A 138 13.16 -8.89 -28.09
N LYS A 139 13.51 -8.09 -29.10
CA LYS A 139 14.06 -6.75 -28.91
C LYS A 139 12.97 -5.69 -28.99
N LEU A 140 13.08 -4.71 -28.11
CA LEU A 140 12.29 -3.50 -28.09
C LEU A 140 13.10 -2.37 -28.72
N SER A 141 12.47 -1.65 -29.65
CA SER A 141 12.96 -0.35 -30.12
C SER A 141 11.74 0.51 -30.39
N LEU A 142 11.51 1.54 -29.57
CA LEU A 142 10.36 2.44 -29.72
C LEU A 142 10.78 3.89 -29.56
N PRO A 143 10.24 4.81 -30.38
CA PRO A 143 10.49 6.22 -30.18
C PRO A 143 9.86 6.67 -28.86
N THR A 144 10.57 7.48 -28.09
CA THR A 144 10.08 7.94 -26.77
C THR A 144 8.80 8.78 -26.88
N SER A 145 8.47 9.30 -28.06
CA SER A 145 7.20 9.96 -28.38
C SER A 145 6.00 9.00 -28.42
N ALA A 146 6.23 7.69 -28.52
CA ALA A 146 5.16 6.68 -28.46
C ALA A 146 4.67 6.41 -27.03
N ILE A 147 5.41 6.87 -26.01
CA ILE A 147 5.04 6.72 -24.60
C ILE A 147 3.96 7.75 -24.26
N GLU A 148 2.75 7.28 -24.00
CA GLU A 148 1.61 8.13 -23.65
C GLU A 148 1.61 8.49 -22.16
N LYS A 149 1.83 7.48 -21.30
CA LYS A 149 1.81 7.65 -19.84
C LYS A 149 2.93 6.86 -19.19
N VAL A 150 3.51 7.44 -18.15
CA VAL A 150 4.46 6.76 -17.27
C VAL A 150 3.90 6.77 -15.86
N TYR A 151 3.84 5.61 -15.23
CA TYR A 151 3.50 5.47 -13.82
C TYR A 151 4.66 4.83 -13.07
N VAL A 152 5.12 5.53 -12.03
CA VAL A 152 6.13 5.01 -11.12
C VAL A 152 5.43 4.59 -9.84
N TYR A 153 5.49 3.30 -9.55
CA TYR A 153 4.93 2.75 -8.35
C TYR A 153 5.82 3.07 -7.15
N GLY A 154 5.19 3.40 -6.04
CA GLY A 154 5.89 3.72 -4.81
C GLY A 154 5.01 3.58 -3.58
N LYS A 155 5.65 3.53 -2.40
CA LYS A 155 4.96 3.40 -1.13
C LYS A 155 4.11 4.64 -0.86
N ASP A 156 2.82 4.45 -0.60
CA ASP A 156 1.94 5.49 -0.11
C ASP A 156 2.20 5.68 1.39
N GLN A 157 3.17 6.53 1.71
CA GLN A 157 3.58 6.83 3.08
C GLN A 157 2.43 7.39 3.91
N VAL A 158 1.53 8.16 3.31
CA VAL A 158 0.40 8.77 4.02
C VAL A 158 -0.61 7.70 4.39
N ALA A 159 -1.08 6.91 3.43
CA ALA A 159 -2.04 5.83 3.70
C ALA A 159 -1.45 4.77 4.65
N THR A 160 -0.17 4.44 4.48
CA THR A 160 0.53 3.51 5.38
C THR A 160 0.61 4.08 6.80
N SER A 161 1.05 5.32 6.97
CA SER A 161 1.15 5.96 8.30
C SER A 161 -0.20 6.06 8.98
N VAL A 162 -1.24 6.45 8.25
CA VAL A 162 -2.62 6.50 8.79
C VAL A 162 -3.10 5.13 9.25
N SER A 163 -2.80 4.06 8.50
CA SER A 163 -3.14 2.70 8.94
C SER A 163 -2.41 2.31 10.23
N HIS A 164 -1.13 2.67 10.36
CA HIS A 164 -0.33 2.33 11.54
C HIS A 164 -0.78 3.14 12.77
N ILE A 165 -0.96 4.45 12.63
CA ILE A 165 -1.42 5.34 13.70
C ILE A 165 -2.85 4.99 14.10
N GLY A 166 -3.74 4.79 13.12
CA GLY A 166 -5.13 4.39 13.37
C GLY A 166 -5.22 3.06 14.12
N GLY A 167 -4.40 2.08 13.73
CA GLY A 167 -4.28 0.81 14.46
C GLY A 167 -3.81 1.00 15.90
N ALA A 168 -2.76 1.78 16.12
CA ALA A 168 -2.23 2.06 17.45
C ALA A 168 -3.24 2.77 18.37
N LEU A 169 -3.93 3.79 17.85
CA LEU A 169 -4.96 4.54 18.59
C LEU A 169 -6.19 3.67 18.92
N ALA A 170 -6.60 2.80 18.00
CA ALA A 170 -7.70 1.87 18.21
C ALA A 170 -7.40 0.87 19.35
N ILE A 171 -6.14 0.52 19.58
CA ILE A 171 -5.70 -0.35 20.68
C ILE A 171 -5.56 0.43 21.99
N SER A 172 -4.94 1.62 21.96
CA SER A 172 -4.55 2.33 23.18
C SER A 172 -5.74 2.89 23.98
N ILE A 173 -6.78 3.40 23.31
CA ILE A 173 -7.94 4.02 23.97
C ILE A 173 -8.72 3.00 24.81
N PRO A 174 -9.17 1.84 24.29
CA PRO A 174 -9.89 0.85 25.09
C PRO A 174 -9.07 0.31 26.25
N VAL A 175 -7.77 0.07 26.04
CA VAL A 175 -6.87 -0.43 27.10
C VAL A 175 -6.75 0.59 28.23
N ALA A 176 -6.56 1.88 27.91
CA ALA A 176 -6.49 2.94 28.92
C ALA A 176 -7.79 3.03 29.73
N VAL A 177 -8.95 3.01 29.06
CA VAL A 177 -10.27 3.00 29.73
C VAL A 177 -10.43 1.75 30.61
N GLY A 178 -10.04 0.58 30.10
CA GLY A 178 -10.08 -0.68 30.84
C GLY A 178 -9.25 -0.65 32.12
N VAL A 179 -8.04 -0.09 32.06
CA VAL A 179 -7.17 0.06 33.23
C VAL A 179 -7.79 1.00 34.25
N VAL A 180 -8.31 2.16 33.84
CA VAL A 180 -8.96 3.13 34.74
C VAL A 180 -10.17 2.50 35.45
N LEU A 181 -11.00 1.75 34.72
CA LEU A 181 -12.14 1.03 35.29
C LEU A 181 -11.70 -0.09 36.24
N ALA A 182 -10.61 -0.80 35.94
CA ALA A 182 -10.12 -1.92 36.75
C ALA A 182 -9.44 -1.49 38.06
N THR A 183 -8.72 -0.37 38.05
CA THR A 183 -8.01 0.15 39.24
C THR A 183 -8.89 0.95 40.19
N GLY A 184 -10.17 1.16 39.85
CA GLY A 184 -11.08 1.92 40.70
C GLY A 184 -10.84 3.43 40.66
N GLY A 185 -10.20 3.96 39.61
CA GLY A 185 -9.96 5.40 39.44
C GLY A 185 -11.23 6.26 39.35
N LEU A 186 -12.41 5.64 39.41
CA LEU A 186 -13.71 6.30 39.56
C LEU A 186 -14.21 6.35 41.03
N ASP A 187 -13.34 6.20 42.02
CA ASP A 187 -13.55 6.80 43.36
C ASP A 187 -13.36 8.33 43.33
N MET A 188 -13.56 8.98 42.18
CA MET A 188 -13.89 10.39 42.13
C MET A 188 -15.30 10.54 42.70
N GLY A 189 -15.37 10.91 43.98
CA GLY A 189 -16.60 11.14 44.72
C GLY A 189 -17.55 12.10 44.00
N PHE A 190 -18.35 11.57 43.08
CA PHE A 190 -19.63 12.14 42.69
C PHE A 190 -20.54 12.00 43.91
N ASN A 191 -20.36 12.92 44.86
CA ASN A 191 -21.40 13.28 45.80
C ASN A 191 -22.57 13.80 44.96
N PHE A 192 -23.45 12.90 44.54
CA PHE A 192 -24.80 13.28 44.16
C PHE A 192 -25.44 13.86 45.42
N ASN A 193 -25.30 15.17 45.59
CA ASN A 193 -25.98 15.91 46.63
C ASN A 193 -27.47 15.88 46.28
N MET A 194 -28.16 14.82 46.71
CA MET A 194 -29.58 14.58 46.50
C MET A 194 -30.40 15.42 47.50
N ALA A 195 -30.08 16.71 47.61
CA ALA A 195 -30.64 17.64 48.58
C ALA A 195 -31.32 18.83 47.88
N ALA A 196 -32.22 18.59 46.92
CA ALA A 196 -33.12 19.63 46.42
C ALA A 196 -34.29 19.08 45.57
N ILE A 197 -35.13 18.20 46.12
CA ILE A 197 -36.53 18.12 45.68
C ILE A 197 -37.39 17.98 46.94
N ARG A 198 -37.94 19.11 47.39
CA ARG A 198 -39.09 19.22 48.30
C ARG A 198 -40.13 20.06 47.59
#